data_AF-A0AA96X5S2-F1
#
_entry.id   AF-A0AA96X5S2-F1
#
_cell.length_a   1.000
_cell.length_b   1.000
_cell.length_c   1.000
_cell.angle_alpha   90.00
_cell.angle_beta   90.00
_cell.angle_gamma   90.00
#
_symmetry.space_group_name_H-M   'P 1'
#
loop_
_entity.id
_entity.type
_entity.pdbx_description
1 polymer ?
#
loop_
_entity_poly.entity_id
_entity_poly.type
_entity_poly.pdbx_seq_one_letter_code
_entity_poly.pdbx_strand_id
1 'polypeptide(L)'
;MGITGNKQHFHRKQWLSVQQAVDHLSALSEEPLTSAHLADLADEQLLNLYWYRPGQKLSLEDHKGTRELVEPVRLCYENPSDWHAIVDILRNNPALPAYEHDTPLLEDADGNRLRITFDYHQRPEPFSSRWYPTYAELVLKRNDLEQLEPHLFTSQAVETGFERETLLNVIWQLEQLALGDEEHSTSWLADQLAQRSSALDRLSCERILQAAERESSPGRSI
;
A
#
# COMPACT_ATOMS: atom_id res chain seq x y z
N MET A 1 49.18 -14.34 -6.11
CA MET A 1 48.42 -14.97 -5.00
C MET A 1 47.27 -14.06 -4.63
N GLY A 2 46.05 -14.60 -4.51
CA GLY A 2 44.87 -13.88 -4.02
C GLY A 2 43.94 -13.38 -5.12
N ILE A 3 43.12 -14.28 -5.66
CA ILE A 3 41.97 -13.97 -6.52
C ILE A 3 41.05 -13.07 -5.69
N THR A 4 40.91 -11.79 -6.07
CA THR A 4 39.93 -10.89 -5.47
C THR A 4 38.55 -11.43 -5.81
N GLY A 5 37.97 -12.10 -4.81
CA GLY A 5 36.69 -12.77 -4.89
C GLY A 5 35.64 -11.85 -5.50
N ASN A 6 35.12 -12.29 -6.63
CA ASN A 6 33.95 -11.80 -7.31
C ASN A 6 32.75 -11.99 -6.37
N LYS A 7 32.59 -11.11 -5.36
CA LYS A 7 31.43 -11.10 -4.46
C LYS A 7 30.24 -10.68 -5.30
N GLN A 8 29.43 -11.67 -5.66
CA GLN A 8 28.23 -11.59 -6.47
C GLN A 8 27.43 -10.32 -6.12
N HIS A 9 27.54 -9.33 -7.00
CA HIS A 9 26.79 -8.09 -6.90
C HIS A 9 25.29 -8.41 -6.94
N PHE A 10 24.58 -8.00 -5.88
CA PHE A 10 23.11 -7.87 -5.76
C PHE A 10 22.33 -8.71 -6.79
N HIS A 11 21.85 -9.89 -6.36
CA HIS A 11 21.04 -10.78 -7.19
C HIS A 11 19.77 -10.08 -7.70
N ARG A 12 19.89 -9.37 -8.82
CA ARG A 12 18.82 -8.58 -9.48
C ARG A 12 17.53 -9.35 -9.74
N LYS A 13 17.57 -10.69 -9.71
CA LYS A 13 16.39 -11.54 -9.91
C LYS A 13 15.44 -11.55 -8.72
N GLN A 14 15.96 -11.37 -7.49
CA GLN A 14 15.18 -11.48 -6.27
C GLN A 14 14.82 -10.11 -5.70
N TRP A 15 15.64 -9.10 -5.96
CA TRP A 15 15.49 -7.76 -5.41
C TRP A 15 15.32 -6.74 -6.53
N LEU A 16 14.31 -5.88 -6.38
CA LEU A 16 13.97 -4.81 -7.30
C LEU A 16 14.13 -3.47 -6.59
N SER A 17 14.55 -2.43 -7.31
CA SER A 17 14.40 -1.07 -6.79
C SER A 17 12.92 -0.70 -6.68
N VAL A 18 12.58 0.31 -5.87
CA VAL A 18 11.19 0.79 -5.76
C VAL A 18 10.61 1.16 -7.13
N GLN A 19 11.37 1.87 -7.98
CA GLN A 19 10.91 2.20 -9.32
C GLN A 19 10.62 0.96 -10.17
N GLN A 20 11.52 -0.03 -10.13
CA GLN A 20 11.31 -1.28 -10.86
C GLN A 20 10.10 -2.07 -10.36
N ALA A 21 9.79 -1.98 -9.07
CA ALA A 21 8.59 -2.58 -8.50
C ALA A 21 7.31 -1.88 -9.00
N VAL A 22 7.31 -0.55 -9.06
CA VAL A 22 6.19 0.23 -9.63
C VAL A 22 6.00 -0.15 -11.10
N ASP A 23 7.08 -0.17 -11.89
CA ASP A 23 7.03 -0.53 -13.31
C ASP A 23 6.54 -1.97 -13.50
N HIS A 24 6.97 -2.89 -12.62
CA HIS A 24 6.55 -4.29 -12.65
C HIS A 24 5.05 -4.45 -12.38
N LEU A 25 4.55 -3.86 -11.28
CA LEU A 25 3.14 -3.93 -10.92
C LEU A 25 2.26 -3.21 -11.94
N SER A 26 2.71 -2.06 -12.46
CA SER A 26 2.01 -1.30 -13.50
C SER A 26 1.89 -2.08 -14.81
N ALA A 27 2.86 -2.95 -15.13
CA ALA A 27 2.78 -3.82 -16.30
C ALA A 27 1.78 -4.98 -16.12
N LEU A 28 1.41 -5.30 -14.87
CA LEU A 28 0.43 -6.33 -14.54
C LEU A 28 -0.99 -5.76 -14.38
N SER A 29 -1.11 -4.46 -14.15
CA SER A 29 -2.39 -3.76 -13.99
C SER A 29 -2.84 -3.04 -15.26
N GLU A 30 -4.15 -2.81 -15.38
CA GLU A 30 -4.71 -1.94 -16.43
C GLU A 30 -4.50 -0.45 -16.09
N GLU A 31 -4.36 -0.12 -14.81
CA GLU A 31 -4.14 1.24 -14.30
C GLU A 31 -2.66 1.49 -13.95
N PRO A 32 -2.11 2.68 -14.23
CA PRO A 32 -0.73 2.99 -13.88
C PRO A 32 -0.58 3.14 -12.36
N LEU A 33 0.27 2.29 -11.76
CA LEU A 33 0.61 2.43 -10.35
C LEU A 33 1.73 3.47 -10.18
N THR A 34 1.75 4.13 -9.02
CA THR A 34 2.76 5.15 -8.69
C THR A 34 3.50 4.79 -7.40
N SER A 35 4.61 5.48 -7.12
CA SER A 35 5.32 5.31 -5.85
C SER A 35 4.46 5.70 -4.64
N ALA A 36 3.45 6.57 -4.82
CA ALA A 36 2.48 6.88 -3.78
C ALA A 36 1.65 5.66 -3.38
N HIS A 37 1.26 4.81 -4.34
CA HIS A 37 0.53 3.58 -4.02
C HIS A 37 1.37 2.62 -3.17
N LEU A 38 2.68 2.50 -3.46
CA LEU A 38 3.58 1.72 -2.60
C LEU A 38 3.75 2.35 -1.22
N ALA A 39 3.72 3.69 -1.13
CA ALA A 39 3.75 4.39 0.13
C ALA A 39 2.50 4.11 0.97
N ASP A 40 1.31 4.07 0.35
CA ASP A 40 0.05 3.76 1.03
C ASP A 40 0.06 2.32 1.57
N LEU A 41 0.55 1.35 0.78
CA LEU A 41 0.73 -0.03 1.24
C LEU A 41 1.74 -0.16 2.39
N ALA A 42 2.79 0.66 2.38
CA ALA A 42 3.75 0.71 3.47
C ALA A 42 3.13 1.32 4.73
N ASP A 43 2.32 2.37 4.59
CA ASP A 43 1.61 3.01 5.70
C ASP A 43 0.60 2.04 6.35
N GLU A 44 -0.07 1.23 5.53
CA GLU A 44 -0.96 0.13 5.96
C GLU A 44 -0.20 -1.11 6.49
N GLN A 45 1.14 -1.08 6.52
CA GLN A 45 2.01 -2.18 6.97
C GLN A 45 1.84 -3.49 6.18
N LEU A 46 1.36 -3.38 4.94
CA LEU A 46 1.23 -4.51 4.02
C LEU A 46 2.53 -4.74 3.24
N LEU A 47 3.39 -3.73 3.13
CA LEU A 47 4.63 -3.77 2.37
C LEU A 47 5.87 -3.92 3.27
N ASN A 48 6.71 -4.92 2.99
CA ASN A 48 8.05 -5.01 3.57
C ASN A 48 9.05 -4.20 2.74
N LEU A 49 9.68 -3.21 3.38
CA LEU A 49 10.74 -2.42 2.76
C LEU A 49 12.11 -2.85 3.26
N TYR A 50 13.11 -2.73 2.39
CA TYR A 50 14.49 -3.08 2.70
C TYR A 50 15.41 -1.95 2.30
N TRP A 51 16.49 -1.78 3.06
CA TRP A 51 17.52 -0.80 2.79
C TRP A 51 18.77 -1.48 2.25
N TYR A 52 19.26 -0.99 1.11
CA TYR A 52 20.53 -1.38 0.54
C TYR A 52 21.44 -0.18 0.23
N ARG A 53 22.52 -0.05 1.01
CA ARG A 53 23.64 0.89 0.79
C ARG A 53 24.96 0.14 0.97
N PRO A 54 25.66 -0.25 -0.11
CA PRO A 54 26.88 -1.03 -0.02
C PRO A 54 27.94 -0.38 0.87
N GLY A 55 28.58 -1.15 1.74
CA GLY A 55 29.65 -0.66 2.61
C GLY A 55 29.19 0.06 3.88
N GLN A 56 27.87 0.22 4.07
CA GLN A 56 27.34 0.83 5.28
C GLN A 56 27.66 -0.04 6.50
N LYS A 57 28.22 0.56 7.56
CA LYS A 57 28.48 -0.15 8.81
C LYS A 57 27.25 -0.15 9.71
N LEU A 58 26.96 -1.30 10.31
CA LEU A 58 25.85 -1.56 11.22
C LEU A 58 26.38 -2.08 12.56
N SER A 59 25.76 -1.70 13.67
CA SER A 59 25.94 -2.31 15.00
C SER A 59 24.75 -3.18 15.35
N LEU A 60 24.99 -4.35 15.94
CA LEU A 60 23.94 -5.16 16.54
C LEU A 60 23.55 -4.57 17.91
N GLU A 61 22.26 -4.42 18.20
CA GLU A 61 21.81 -3.88 19.49
C GLU A 61 22.10 -4.86 20.65
N ASP A 62 21.93 -6.16 20.43
CA ASP A 62 22.05 -7.19 21.47
C ASP A 62 23.45 -7.82 21.59
N HIS A 63 24.38 -7.45 20.69
CA HIS A 63 25.69 -8.09 20.59
C HIS A 63 26.80 -7.06 20.34
N LYS A 64 27.97 -7.27 20.96
CA LYS A 64 29.17 -6.50 20.63
C LYS A 64 29.70 -6.95 19.27
N GLY A 65 29.41 -6.19 18.22
CA GLY A 65 29.95 -6.41 16.89
C GLY A 65 29.45 -5.38 15.88
N THR A 66 30.28 -5.10 14.87
CA THR A 66 29.87 -4.32 13.70
C THR A 66 29.85 -5.21 12.46
N ARG A 67 28.84 -5.04 11.62
CA ARG A 67 28.67 -5.74 10.35
C ARG A 67 28.62 -4.73 9.21
N GLU A 68 29.14 -5.10 8.05
CA GLU A 68 28.98 -4.33 6.82
C GLU A 68 27.70 -4.76 6.10
N LEU A 69 26.95 -3.80 5.57
CA LEU A 69 25.77 -4.02 4.76
C LEU A 69 26.21 -4.52 3.38
N VAL A 70 26.23 -5.85 3.24
CA VAL A 70 26.58 -6.56 2.00
C VAL A 70 25.32 -6.95 1.20
N GLU A 71 24.20 -7.09 1.89
CA GLU A 71 22.90 -7.50 1.32
C GLU A 71 21.80 -6.56 1.86
N PRO A 72 20.64 -6.44 1.19
CA PRO A 72 19.52 -5.65 1.70
C PRO A 72 19.07 -6.14 3.07
N VAL A 73 18.80 -5.21 3.99
CA VAL A 73 18.31 -5.51 5.35
C VAL A 73 16.93 -4.89 5.54
N ARG A 74 16.03 -5.59 6.24
CA ARG A 74 14.63 -5.18 6.40
C ARG A 74 14.53 -3.96 7.29
N LEU A 75 13.66 -3.02 6.93
CA LEU A 75 13.29 -1.88 7.76
C LEU A 75 12.17 -2.28 8.73
N CYS A 76 12.34 -1.97 10.01
CA CYS A 76 11.31 -2.22 11.01
C CYS A 76 10.30 -1.07 11.04
N TYR A 77 9.01 -1.40 11.08
CA TYR A 77 7.92 -0.42 11.25
C TYR A 77 7.64 -0.08 12.74
N GLU A 78 8.35 -0.71 13.69
CA GLU A 78 8.10 -0.58 15.14
C GLU A 78 8.30 0.84 15.67
N ASN A 79 9.14 1.67 15.02
CA ASN A 79 9.29 3.09 15.34
C ASN A 79 8.41 3.91 14.38
N PRO A 80 7.29 4.48 14.84
CA PRO A 80 6.36 5.21 13.96
C PRO A 80 6.98 6.43 13.30
N SER A 81 7.90 7.12 13.99
CA SER A 81 8.56 8.31 13.44
C SER A 81 9.48 7.94 12.28
N ASP A 82 10.27 6.88 12.45
CA ASP A 82 11.16 6.38 11.40
C ASP A 82 10.37 5.84 10.22
N TRP A 83 9.31 5.09 10.50
CA TRP A 83 8.45 4.54 9.46
C TRP A 83 7.75 5.63 8.66
N HIS A 84 7.24 6.67 9.33
CA HIS A 84 6.64 7.81 8.64
C HIS A 84 7.63 8.52 7.71
N ALA A 85 8.86 8.72 8.16
CA ALA A 85 9.90 9.29 7.30
C ALA A 85 10.20 8.42 6.07
N ILE A 86 10.20 7.09 6.22
CA ILE A 86 10.38 6.14 5.11
C ILE A 86 9.19 6.22 4.12
N VAL A 87 7.96 6.29 4.63
CA VAL A 87 6.74 6.47 3.81
C VAL A 87 6.80 7.80 3.04
N ASP A 88 7.24 8.89 3.67
CA ASP A 88 7.43 10.18 3.00
C ASP A 88 8.48 10.11 1.88
N ILE A 89 9.57 9.38 2.09
CA ILE A 89 10.59 9.14 1.04
C ILE A 89 9.98 8.43 -0.17
N LEU A 90 9.10 7.44 0.03
CA LEU A 90 8.38 6.77 -1.08
C LEU A 90 7.46 7.73 -1.85
N ARG A 91 6.87 8.70 -1.15
CA ARG A 91 6.06 9.78 -1.76
C ARG A 91 6.91 10.84 -2.47
N ASN A 92 8.23 10.64 -2.56
CA ASN A 92 9.20 11.62 -3.06
C ASN A 92 9.21 12.94 -2.27
N ASN A 93 8.78 12.89 -1.01
CA ASN A 93 8.90 14.01 -0.10
C ASN A 93 10.25 13.92 0.62
N PRO A 94 10.90 15.07 0.90
CA PRO A 94 12.10 15.05 1.73
C PRO A 94 11.72 14.53 3.12
N ALA A 95 12.44 13.50 3.59
CA ALA A 95 12.32 13.03 4.96
C ALA A 95 12.50 14.19 5.94
N LEU A 96 11.76 14.15 7.06
CA LEU A 96 11.98 15.07 8.16
C LEU A 96 13.47 15.06 8.59
N PRO A 97 14.00 16.20 9.05
CA PRO A 97 15.38 16.25 9.53
C PRO A 97 15.56 15.29 10.70
N ALA A 98 16.39 14.27 10.48
CA ALA A 98 16.75 13.26 11.47
C ALA A 98 17.78 13.83 12.46
N TYR A 99 17.59 13.56 13.76
CA TYR A 99 18.58 13.83 14.79
C TYR A 99 19.66 12.72 14.83
N GLU A 100 20.76 12.96 15.56
CA GLU A 100 21.94 12.07 15.63
C GLU A 100 21.65 10.62 16.06
N HIS A 101 20.48 10.36 16.64
CA HIS A 101 20.07 9.03 17.14
C HIS A 101 18.90 8.41 16.37
N ASP A 102 18.44 9.08 15.30
CA ASP A 102 17.25 8.72 14.52
C ASP A 102 17.63 7.86 13.30
N THR A 103 18.44 6.83 13.53
CA THR A 103 18.62 5.77 12.52
C THR A 103 17.42 4.83 12.59
N PRO A 104 16.79 4.48 11.46
CA PRO A 104 15.74 3.48 11.46
C PRO A 104 16.28 2.15 11.98
N LEU A 105 15.43 1.45 12.73
CA LEU A 105 15.74 0.09 13.20
C LEU A 105 15.70 -0.87 12.01
N LEU A 106 16.70 -1.74 11.94
CA LEU A 106 16.87 -2.73 10.90
C LEU A 106 16.81 -4.15 11.49
N GLU A 107 16.33 -5.11 10.70
CA GLU A 107 16.22 -6.51 11.08
C GLU A 107 16.87 -7.41 10.01
N ASP A 108 17.78 -8.28 10.42
CA ASP A 108 18.36 -9.29 9.53
C ASP A 108 17.51 -10.57 9.44
N ALA A 109 17.93 -11.50 8.59
CA ALA A 109 17.23 -12.76 8.38
C ALA A 109 17.17 -13.68 9.62
N ASP A 110 18.06 -13.45 10.59
CA ASP A 110 18.14 -14.21 11.83
C ASP A 110 17.32 -13.53 12.95
N GLY A 111 16.66 -12.40 12.67
CA GLY A 111 15.87 -11.63 13.62
C GLY A 111 16.71 -10.70 14.51
N ASN A 112 17.99 -10.48 14.19
CA ASN A 112 18.82 -9.58 14.96
C ASN A 112 18.51 -8.12 14.61
N ARG A 113 18.39 -7.30 15.66
CA ARG A 113 18.20 -5.85 15.55
C ARG A 113 19.53 -5.15 15.29
N LEU A 114 19.50 -4.31 14.27
CA LEU A 114 20.65 -3.60 13.72
C LEU A 114 20.37 -2.10 13.69
N ARG A 115 21.40 -1.30 13.97
CA ARG A 115 21.40 0.14 13.76
C ARG A 115 22.59 0.57 12.92
N ILE A 116 22.44 1.68 12.21
CA ILE A 116 23.55 2.24 11.45
C ILE A 116 24.56 2.89 12.38
N THR A 117 25.83 2.58 12.14
CA THR A 117 26.96 3.29 12.78
C THR A 117 27.60 4.25 11.79
N PHE A 118 27.76 5.50 12.21
CA PHE A 118 28.57 6.47 11.48
C PHE A 118 29.95 6.58 12.12
N ASP A 119 30.98 6.64 11.29
CA ASP A 119 32.33 6.95 11.76
C ASP A 119 32.34 8.39 12.28
N TYR A 120 32.76 8.57 13.54
CA TYR A 120 32.83 9.87 14.20
C TYR A 120 33.63 10.90 13.37
N HIS A 121 34.62 10.45 12.60
CA HIS A 121 35.47 11.31 11.77
C HIS A 121 34.93 11.58 10.36
N GLN A 122 33.92 10.83 9.91
CA GLN A 122 33.27 11.02 8.60
C GLN A 122 31.84 11.54 8.73
N ARG A 123 31.50 12.13 9.89
CA ARG A 123 30.21 12.76 10.13
C ARG A 123 30.04 13.95 9.17
N PRO A 124 29.05 13.90 8.27
CA PRO A 124 28.75 15.05 7.41
C PRO A 124 27.97 16.11 8.21
N GLU A 125 28.59 17.26 8.44
CA GLU A 125 27.92 18.46 8.95
C GLU A 125 27.40 19.34 7.80
N PRO A 126 26.26 20.06 7.98
CA PRO A 126 25.28 19.95 9.05
C PRO A 126 24.21 18.89 8.71
N PHE A 127 23.87 18.02 9.66
CA PHE A 127 22.77 17.03 9.63
C PHE A 127 22.39 16.52 8.23
N SER A 128 23.29 15.76 7.60
CA SER A 128 23.04 15.26 6.25
C SER A 128 21.83 14.32 6.22
N SER A 129 21.14 14.33 5.08
CA SER A 129 20.09 13.40 4.63
C SER A 129 20.48 11.91 4.57
N ARG A 130 21.46 11.45 5.36
CA ARG A 130 22.03 10.09 5.31
C ARG A 130 21.52 9.15 6.39
N TRP A 131 20.78 9.66 7.37
CA TRP A 131 20.23 8.89 8.49
C TRP A 131 19.07 7.99 8.07
N TYR A 132 18.27 8.45 7.11
CA TYR A 132 17.29 7.64 6.42
C TYR A 132 17.82 7.16 5.06
N PRO A 133 17.26 6.06 4.52
CA PRO A 133 17.52 5.66 3.13
C PRO A 133 17.03 6.75 2.18
N THR A 134 17.69 6.89 1.03
CA THR A 134 17.12 7.63 -0.09
C THR A 134 16.21 6.71 -0.92
N TYR A 135 15.37 7.29 -1.77
CA TYR A 135 14.50 6.52 -2.67
C TYR A 135 15.25 5.46 -3.49
N ALA A 136 16.48 5.76 -3.94
CA ALA A 136 17.30 4.82 -4.72
C ALA A 136 17.89 3.66 -3.89
N GLU A 137 17.92 3.79 -2.57
CA GLU A 137 18.47 2.81 -1.63
C GLU A 137 17.38 1.91 -1.02
N LEU A 138 16.11 2.28 -1.22
CA LEU A 138 14.97 1.44 -0.91
C LEU A 138 14.82 0.36 -1.99
N VAL A 139 14.66 -0.88 -1.54
CA VAL A 139 14.49 -2.05 -2.39
C VAL A 139 13.39 -2.96 -1.86
N LEU A 140 12.83 -3.73 -2.77
CA LEU A 140 11.72 -4.64 -2.54
C LEU A 140 12.11 -6.04 -2.98
N LYS A 141 11.64 -7.04 -2.24
CA LYS A 141 11.81 -8.43 -2.62
C LYS A 141 10.70 -8.82 -3.58
N ARG A 142 11.06 -9.40 -4.72
CA ARG A 142 10.10 -9.81 -5.76
C ARG A 142 9.01 -10.72 -5.22
N ASN A 143 9.37 -11.71 -4.41
CA ASN A 143 8.39 -12.63 -3.81
C ASN A 143 7.41 -11.90 -2.87
N ASP A 144 7.84 -10.83 -2.21
CA ASP A 144 6.95 -10.07 -1.32
C ASP A 144 5.95 -9.24 -2.16
N LEU A 145 6.36 -8.76 -3.34
CA LEU A 145 5.47 -8.11 -4.31
C LEU A 145 4.46 -9.09 -4.91
N GLU A 146 4.91 -10.27 -5.33
CA GLU A 146 4.04 -11.32 -5.88
C GLU A 146 2.95 -11.75 -4.88
N GLN A 147 3.20 -11.65 -3.57
CA GLN A 147 2.19 -11.90 -2.52
C GLN A 147 1.17 -10.76 -2.38
N LEU A 148 1.58 -9.53 -2.73
CA LEU A 148 0.72 -8.34 -2.68
C LEU A 148 -0.12 -8.16 -3.94
N GLU A 149 0.33 -8.69 -5.09
CA GLU A 149 -0.40 -8.63 -6.36
C GLU A 149 -1.87 -9.07 -6.23
N PRO A 150 -2.21 -10.23 -5.61
CA PRO A 150 -3.59 -10.59 -5.37
C PRO A 150 -4.33 -9.51 -4.58
N HIS A 151 -3.76 -8.97 -3.51
CA HIS A 151 -4.46 -7.99 -2.67
C HIS A 151 -4.73 -6.67 -3.41
N LEU A 152 -3.77 -6.24 -4.22
CA LEU A 152 -3.88 -5.03 -5.03
C LEU A 152 -4.93 -5.15 -6.14
N PHE A 153 -5.00 -6.32 -6.78
CA PHE A 153 -5.87 -6.52 -7.95
C PHE A 153 -7.19 -7.25 -7.63
N THR A 154 -7.34 -7.79 -6.43
CA THR A 154 -8.61 -8.42 -5.96
C THR A 154 -9.60 -7.38 -5.43
N SER A 155 -9.17 -6.14 -5.21
CA SER A 155 -10.00 -5.04 -4.67
C SER A 155 -11.06 -4.49 -5.64
N GLN A 156 -11.22 -5.06 -6.84
CA GLN A 156 -12.37 -4.75 -7.72
C GLN A 156 -13.62 -5.66 -7.50
N ALA A 157 -13.61 -6.59 -6.54
CA ALA A 157 -14.68 -7.60 -6.43
C ALA A 157 -15.26 -7.86 -5.03
N VAL A 158 -15.12 -6.95 -4.06
CA VAL A 158 -15.72 -7.15 -2.71
C VAL A 158 -16.90 -6.21 -2.41
N GLU A 159 -17.09 -5.12 -3.14
CA GLU A 159 -18.30 -4.28 -2.99
C GLU A 159 -19.51 -4.75 -3.82
N THR A 160 -19.32 -5.57 -4.86
CA THR A 160 -20.42 -5.96 -5.77
C THR A 160 -21.30 -7.09 -5.25
N GLY A 161 -20.83 -7.91 -4.29
CA GLY A 161 -21.62 -9.01 -3.72
C GLY A 161 -22.80 -8.51 -2.89
N PHE A 162 -22.54 -7.56 -2.00
CA PHE A 162 -23.55 -6.92 -1.17
C PHE A 162 -24.52 -6.08 -2.01
N GLU A 163 -24.00 -5.34 -3.00
CA GLU A 163 -24.84 -4.55 -3.90
C GLU A 163 -25.72 -5.44 -4.78
N ARG A 164 -25.23 -6.59 -5.27
CA ARG A 164 -26.01 -7.49 -6.12
C ARG A 164 -27.17 -8.16 -5.37
N GLU A 165 -26.93 -8.67 -4.16
CA GLU A 165 -28.01 -9.25 -3.35
C GLU A 165 -29.03 -8.19 -2.96
N THR A 166 -28.58 -6.98 -2.62
CA THR A 166 -29.46 -5.85 -2.31
C THR A 166 -30.27 -5.43 -3.54
N LEU A 167 -29.66 -5.34 -4.72
CA LEU A 167 -30.32 -5.02 -5.98
C LEU A 167 -31.39 -6.04 -6.35
N LEU A 168 -31.07 -7.34 -6.26
CA LEU A 168 -32.04 -8.42 -6.53
C LEU A 168 -33.21 -8.38 -5.55
N ASN A 169 -32.96 -8.08 -4.27
CA ASN A 169 -34.01 -7.91 -3.28
C ASN A 169 -34.89 -6.68 -3.56
N VAL A 170 -34.30 -5.55 -3.98
CA VAL A 170 -35.04 -4.34 -4.39
C VAL A 170 -35.92 -4.63 -5.60
N ILE A 171 -35.38 -5.27 -6.66
CA ILE A 171 -36.13 -5.64 -7.87
C ILE A 171 -37.32 -6.54 -7.51
N TRP A 172 -37.09 -7.60 -6.72
CA TRP A 172 -38.16 -8.52 -6.32
C TRP A 172 -39.29 -7.80 -5.56
N GLN A 173 -38.95 -6.89 -4.64
CA GLN A 173 -39.96 -6.14 -3.88
C GLN A 173 -40.70 -5.11 -4.73
N LEU A 174 -40.05 -4.51 -5.73
CA LEU A 174 -40.70 -3.64 -6.70
C LEU A 174 -41.68 -4.41 -7.60
N GLU A 175 -41.35 -5.64 -8.02
CA GLU A 175 -42.30 -6.50 -8.76
C GLU A 175 -43.55 -6.82 -7.93
N GLN A 176 -43.41 -7.02 -6.62
CA GLN A 176 -44.55 -7.21 -5.71
C GLN A 176 -45.38 -5.92 -5.51
N LEU A 177 -44.76 -4.75 -5.61
CA LEU A 177 -45.43 -3.45 -5.50
C LEU A 177 -46.15 -3.06 -6.81
N ALA A 178 -45.57 -3.36 -7.97
CA ALA A 178 -46.09 -3.04 -9.30
C ALA A 178 -47.40 -3.78 -9.66
N LEU A 179 -47.89 -4.68 -8.81
CA LEU A 179 -49.21 -5.29 -8.92
C LEU A 179 -50.36 -4.34 -8.54
N GLY A 180 -50.06 -3.16 -7.97
CA GLY A 180 -50.98 -2.04 -7.79
C GLY A 180 -50.68 -0.94 -8.79
N ASP A 181 -51.65 -0.60 -9.63
CA ASP A 181 -51.54 0.23 -10.85
C ASP A 181 -51.36 1.75 -10.56
N GLU A 182 -50.50 2.12 -9.61
CA GLU A 182 -50.29 3.51 -9.18
C GLU A 182 -48.84 4.00 -9.42
N GLU A 183 -48.72 5.24 -9.95
CA GLU A 183 -47.43 5.91 -10.07
C GLU A 183 -46.94 6.39 -8.69
N HIS A 184 -45.82 5.83 -8.24
CA HIS A 184 -45.23 6.15 -6.94
C HIS A 184 -43.88 6.86 -7.10
N SER A 185 -43.65 7.90 -6.30
CA SER A 185 -42.36 8.60 -6.25
C SER A 185 -41.24 7.69 -5.69
N THR A 186 -40.00 7.92 -6.11
CA THR A 186 -38.81 7.17 -5.65
C THR A 186 -38.62 7.18 -4.14
N SER A 187 -38.90 8.31 -3.47
CA SER A 187 -38.84 8.42 -2.01
C SER A 187 -39.88 7.57 -1.31
N TRP A 188 -41.11 7.53 -1.84
CA TRP A 188 -42.17 6.66 -1.34
C TRP A 188 -41.83 5.18 -1.53
N LEU A 189 -41.28 4.80 -2.68
CA LEU A 189 -40.83 3.43 -2.94
C LEU A 189 -39.70 3.02 -1.98
N ALA A 190 -38.72 3.90 -1.74
CA ALA A 190 -37.65 3.64 -0.78
C ALA A 190 -38.19 3.42 0.65
N ASP A 191 -39.17 4.24 1.07
CA ASP A 191 -39.83 4.08 2.37
C ASP A 191 -40.62 2.76 2.47
N GLN A 192 -41.31 2.35 1.41
CA GLN A 192 -42.04 1.07 1.40
C GLN A 192 -41.10 -0.15 1.37
N LEU A 193 -39.98 -0.07 0.64
CA LEU A 193 -38.98 -1.14 0.57
C LEU A 193 -38.29 -1.37 1.91
N ALA A 194 -37.90 -0.29 2.58
CA ALA A 194 -37.27 -0.34 3.91
C ALA A 194 -38.22 -0.85 5.00
N GLN A 195 -39.52 -0.56 4.89
CA GLN A 195 -40.52 -1.08 5.83
C GLN A 195 -40.81 -2.57 5.66
N ARG A 196 -40.68 -3.09 4.43
CA ARG A 196 -41.00 -4.49 4.10
C ARG A 196 -39.84 -5.46 4.31
N SER A 197 -38.61 -4.97 4.41
CA SER A 197 -37.43 -5.79 4.62
C SER A 197 -36.46 -5.16 5.60
N SER A 198 -36.17 -5.86 6.69
CA SER A 198 -35.15 -5.46 7.67
C SER A 198 -33.72 -5.50 7.13
N ALA A 199 -33.51 -6.11 5.95
CA ALA A 199 -32.22 -6.18 5.27
C ALA A 199 -31.99 -4.99 4.31
N LEU A 200 -33.01 -4.17 4.07
CA LEU A 200 -32.96 -3.04 3.15
C LEU A 200 -32.94 -1.73 3.94
N ASP A 201 -31.81 -1.03 3.93
CA ASP A 201 -31.75 0.33 4.47
C ASP A 201 -32.40 1.33 3.51
N ARG A 202 -33.12 2.31 4.06
CA ARG A 202 -33.86 3.33 3.31
C ARG A 202 -32.93 4.13 2.39
N LEU A 203 -31.79 4.59 2.91
CA LEU A 203 -30.87 5.44 2.15
C LEU A 203 -30.25 4.67 0.99
N SER A 204 -29.92 3.40 1.21
CA SER A 204 -29.44 2.50 0.16
C SER A 204 -30.50 2.26 -0.93
N CYS A 205 -31.76 2.01 -0.55
CA CYS A 205 -32.85 1.86 -1.50
C CYS A 205 -33.10 3.12 -2.33
N GLU A 206 -33.07 4.28 -1.69
CA GLU A 206 -33.26 5.57 -2.36
C GLU A 206 -32.14 5.84 -3.38
N ARG A 207 -30.88 5.55 -3.02
CA ARG A 207 -29.75 5.67 -3.95
C ARG A 207 -29.89 4.74 -5.16
N ILE A 208 -30.28 3.48 -4.94
CA ILE A 208 -30.46 2.49 -6.01
C ILE A 208 -31.61 2.90 -6.95
N LEU A 209 -32.74 3.33 -6.39
CA LEU A 209 -33.90 3.77 -7.16
C LEU A 209 -33.60 5.05 -7.97
N GLN A 210 -32.88 6.01 -7.39
CA GLN A 210 -32.44 7.21 -8.10
C GLN A 210 -31.44 6.89 -9.22
N ALA A 211 -30.54 5.93 -9.02
CA ALA A 211 -29.63 5.46 -10.06
C ALA A 211 -30.41 4.81 -11.21
N ALA A 212 -31.40 3.96 -10.91
CA ALA A 212 -32.28 3.35 -11.90
C ALA A 212 -33.14 4.38 -12.66
N GLU A 213 -33.68 5.40 -11.98
CA GLU A 213 -34.43 6.50 -12.61
C GLU A 213 -33.56 7.33 -13.58
N ARG A 214 -32.28 7.53 -13.24
CA ARG A 214 -31.30 8.21 -14.10
C ARG A 214 -30.93 7.39 -15.34
N GLU A 215 -30.78 6.08 -15.21
CA GLU A 215 -30.50 5.19 -16.36
C GLU A 215 -31.72 4.96 -17.26
N SER A 216 -32.91 4.89 -16.66
CA SER A 216 -34.20 4.77 -17.37
C SER A 216 -34.70 6.08 -17.99
N SER A 217 -33.97 7.18 -17.79
CA SER A 217 -34.14 8.43 -18.53
C SER A 217 -33.12 8.51 -19.68
N PRO A 218 -33.26 7.75 -20.78
CA PRO A 218 -32.52 8.06 -21.98
C PRO A 218 -33.05 9.42 -22.47
N GLY A 219 -32.13 10.36 -22.68
CA GLY A 219 -32.39 11.74 -23.07
C GLY A 219 -33.75 12.02 -23.71
N ARG A 220 -34.60 12.68 -22.93
CA ARG A 220 -35.62 13.58 -23.50
C ARG A 220 -34.82 14.77 -24.08
N SER A 221 -34.87 14.85 -25.40
CA SER A 221 -34.02 15.59 -26.33
C SER A 221 -33.69 17.05 -25.98
N ILE A 222 -32.48 17.47 -26.36
CA ILE A 222 -32.24 18.64 -27.22
C ILE A 222 -31.24 18.21 -28.29
#